data_AF-A0A3D3F2W3-F1
#
_entry.id   AF-A0A3D3F2W3-F1
#
_cell.length_a   1.000
_cell.length_b   1.000
_cell.length_c   1.000
_cell.angle_alpha   90.00
_cell.angle_beta   90.00
_cell.angle_gamma   90.00
#
_symmetry.space_group_name_H-M   'P 1'
#
loop_
_entity.id
_entity.type
_entity.pdbx_description
1 polymer ?
#
loop_
_entity_poly.entity_id
_entity_poly.type
_entity_poly.pdbx_seq_one_letter_code
_entity_poly.pdbx_strand_id
1 'polypeptide(L)'
;LDLSAENPAHTGSFNAGNGWQHVKFGKTQVIRYFCLESLNTHGGDPYASIAELELSGEDGKPVSRQHWKVVYADSEETNDANNVASNVFDLQESTFWHTGYSTIAPPHPHQIVIDLGEDKAIGGFSYLPRPEPGKPGMIKDYKLYVKKSPFKL
;
A
#
# COMPACT_ATOMS: atom_id res chain seq x y z
N LEU A 1 9.70 1.55 -11.29
CA LEU A 1 8.60 2.53 -11.23
C LEU A 1 9.19 3.93 -11.27
N ASP A 2 8.76 4.78 -12.20
CA ASP A 2 9.22 6.17 -12.35
C ASP A 2 8.10 7.14 -11.92
N LEU A 3 8.23 7.70 -10.72
CA LEU A 3 7.30 8.69 -10.15
C LEU A 3 7.80 10.14 -10.30
N SER A 4 8.91 10.38 -11.01
CA SER A 4 9.59 11.68 -11.05
C SER A 4 8.73 12.82 -11.62
N ALA A 5 7.77 12.50 -12.50
CA ALA A 5 6.81 13.43 -13.08
C ALA A 5 5.41 13.36 -12.44
N GLU A 6 5.22 12.48 -11.45
CA GLU A 6 3.92 12.26 -10.81
C GLU A 6 3.79 13.16 -9.57
N ASN A 7 2.62 13.78 -9.40
CA ASN A 7 2.30 14.53 -8.19
C ASN A 7 1.51 13.64 -7.22
N PRO A 8 1.89 13.57 -5.92
CA PRO A 8 1.13 12.78 -4.96
C PRO A 8 -0.26 13.37 -4.78
N ALA A 9 -1.27 12.51 -4.84
CA ALA A 9 -2.66 12.87 -4.56
C ALA A 9 -2.91 13.06 -3.05
N HIS A 10 -2.11 12.40 -2.21
CA HIS A 10 -2.11 12.57 -0.77
C HIS A 10 -0.74 12.24 -0.19
N THR A 11 -0.37 12.88 0.91
CA THR A 11 0.83 12.57 1.71
C THR A 11 0.42 12.51 3.17
N GLY A 12 0.97 11.57 3.94
CA GLY A 12 0.61 11.46 5.34
C GLY A 12 1.60 10.63 6.15
N SER A 13 1.26 10.46 7.42
CA SER A 13 1.98 9.61 8.35
C SER A 13 0.98 8.70 9.05
N PHE A 14 1.23 7.39 9.06
CA PHE A 14 0.46 6.45 9.86
C PHE A 14 0.87 6.54 11.33
N ASN A 15 -0.10 6.33 12.22
CA ASN A 15 0.14 6.14 13.64
C ASN A 15 0.94 4.84 13.88
N ALA A 16 1.73 4.82 14.95
CA ALA A 16 2.40 3.60 15.40
C ALA A 16 1.41 2.59 15.97
N GLY A 17 1.80 1.32 16.01
CA GLY A 17 1.00 0.23 16.57
C GLY A 17 0.24 -0.58 15.52
N ASN A 18 -0.62 -1.47 15.99
CA ASN A 18 -1.45 -2.36 15.16
C ASN A 18 -2.87 -1.79 14.99
N GLY A 19 -3.64 -2.37 14.07
CA GLY A 19 -5.04 -2.03 13.84
C GLY A 19 -5.25 -1.08 12.66
N TRP A 20 -6.51 -1.01 12.22
CA TRP A 20 -6.92 -0.28 11.03
C TRP A 20 -6.71 1.24 11.17
N GLN A 21 -6.19 1.84 10.11
CA GLN A 21 -6.04 3.29 9.97
C GLN A 21 -6.77 3.77 8.72
N HIS A 22 -7.74 4.66 8.91
CA HIS A 22 -8.59 5.16 7.83
C HIS A 22 -8.19 6.58 7.44
N VAL A 23 -7.97 6.81 6.15
CA VAL A 23 -7.52 8.08 5.60
C VAL A 23 -8.52 8.58 4.57
N LYS A 24 -9.03 9.79 4.77
CA LYS A 24 -9.91 10.48 3.81
C LYS A 24 -9.12 11.50 3.00
N PHE A 25 -9.35 11.55 1.70
CA PHE A 25 -8.70 12.53 0.82
C PHE A 25 -9.32 13.92 0.88
N GLY A 26 -10.50 14.05 1.49
CA GLY A 26 -11.29 15.30 1.50
C GLY A 26 -11.96 15.63 0.16
N LYS A 27 -11.69 14.86 -0.89
CA LYS A 27 -12.34 14.92 -2.20
C LYS A 27 -12.40 13.55 -2.85
N THR A 28 -13.45 13.30 -3.63
CA THR A 28 -13.57 12.09 -4.44
C THR A 28 -12.84 12.26 -5.77
N GLN A 29 -12.11 11.23 -6.20
CA GLN A 29 -11.40 11.20 -7.48
C GLN A 29 -11.71 9.90 -8.22
N VAL A 30 -11.92 9.97 -9.54
CA VAL A 30 -12.09 8.77 -10.36
C VAL A 30 -10.72 8.24 -10.76
N ILE A 31 -10.38 7.03 -10.32
CA ILE A 31 -9.06 6.42 -10.47
C ILE A 31 -9.18 5.01 -11.03
N ARG A 32 -8.10 4.54 -11.65
CA ARG A 32 -7.91 3.16 -12.13
C ARG A 32 -6.71 2.48 -11.47
N TYR A 33 -5.67 3.25 -11.19
CA TYR A 33 -4.43 2.80 -10.57
C TYR A 33 -4.22 3.53 -9.25
N PHE A 34 -3.83 2.77 -8.23
CA PHE A 34 -3.47 3.24 -6.90
C PHE A 34 -2.01 2.84 -6.63
N CYS A 35 -1.19 3.77 -6.16
CA CYS A 35 0.20 3.51 -5.79
C CYS A 35 0.51 4.09 -4.41
N LEU A 36 0.85 3.23 -3.45
CA LEU A 36 1.35 3.64 -2.15
C LEU A 36 2.87 3.59 -2.16
N GLU A 37 3.52 4.71 -1.88
CA GLU A 37 4.96 4.83 -1.68
C GLU A 37 5.26 5.00 -0.18
N SER A 38 5.93 4.01 0.41
CA SER A 38 6.44 4.02 1.78
C SER A 38 7.80 4.70 1.84
N LEU A 39 7.93 5.76 2.64
CA LEU A 39 9.14 6.58 2.73
C LEU A 39 10.05 6.18 3.89
N ASN A 40 9.48 5.67 4.99
CA ASN A 40 10.19 5.17 6.17
C ASN A 40 9.25 4.37 7.08
N THR A 41 9.82 3.73 8.12
CA THR A 41 9.08 3.06 9.18
C THR A 41 9.20 3.78 10.52
N HIS A 42 8.33 3.39 11.47
CA HIS A 42 8.48 3.75 12.89
C HIS A 42 9.73 3.14 13.54
N GLY A 43 10.21 2.01 13.02
CA GLY A 43 11.40 1.31 13.53
C GLY A 43 12.73 1.82 12.97
N GLY A 44 12.71 2.63 11.91
CA GLY A 44 13.91 3.05 11.19
C GLY A 44 14.59 1.93 10.38
N ASP A 45 13.90 0.80 10.24
CA ASP A 45 14.31 -0.33 9.41
C ASP A 45 14.09 -0.06 7.91
N PRO A 46 14.78 -0.78 7.01
CA PRO A 46 14.68 -0.56 5.56
C PRO A 46 13.52 -1.34 4.94
N TYR A 47 12.46 -1.66 5.69
CA TYR A 47 11.40 -2.54 5.20
C TYR A 47 10.05 -1.84 5.07
N ALA A 48 9.14 -2.43 4.31
CA ALA A 48 7.73 -2.07 4.35
C ALA A 48 6.88 -3.33 4.45
N SER A 49 5.81 -3.25 5.24
CA SER A 49 4.83 -4.32 5.37
C SER A 49 3.40 -3.79 5.46
N ILE A 50 2.48 -4.55 4.88
CA ILE A 50 1.08 -4.20 4.78
C ILE A 50 0.27 -5.50 4.88
N ALA A 51 -0.59 -5.61 5.89
CA ALA A 51 -1.53 -6.72 5.99
C ALA A 51 -2.68 -6.54 5.00
N GLU A 52 -3.37 -5.41 5.06
CA GLU A 52 -4.50 -5.13 4.18
C GLU A 52 -4.52 -3.66 3.72
N LEU A 53 -5.01 -3.47 2.49
CA LEU A 53 -5.39 -2.20 1.90
C LEU A 53 -6.84 -2.27 1.43
N GLU A 54 -7.58 -1.23 1.74
CA GLU A 54 -8.91 -0.99 1.18
C GLU A 54 -8.97 0.40 0.58
N LEU A 55 -9.75 0.57 -0.48
CA LEU A 55 -10.14 1.89 -0.97
C LEU A 55 -11.61 2.11 -0.62
N SER A 56 -11.97 3.34 -0.25
CA SER A 56 -13.33 3.69 0.13
C SER A 56 -13.95 4.68 -0.85
N GLY A 57 -15.23 4.51 -1.16
CA GLY A 57 -16.01 5.48 -1.93
C GLY A 57 -16.29 6.78 -1.17
N GLU A 58 -17.09 7.67 -1.77
CA GLU A 58 -17.52 8.92 -1.12
C GLU A 58 -18.37 8.68 0.14
N ASP A 59 -19.13 7.59 0.17
CA ASP A 59 -19.92 7.16 1.32
C ASP A 59 -19.05 6.57 2.46
N GLY A 60 -17.74 6.49 2.26
CA GLY A 60 -16.78 5.93 3.20
C GLY A 60 -16.79 4.41 3.28
N LYS A 61 -17.54 3.71 2.42
CA LYS A 61 -17.57 2.24 2.40
C LYS A 61 -16.47 1.67 1.51
N PRO A 62 -15.92 0.49 1.85
CA PRO A 62 -14.96 -0.20 1.00
C PRO A 62 -15.53 -0.49 -0.39
N VAL A 63 -14.74 -0.25 -1.43
CA VAL A 63 -15.06 -0.71 -2.79
C VAL A 63 -14.67 -2.17 -2.97
N SER A 64 -15.35 -2.87 -3.88
CA SER A 64 -14.98 -4.26 -4.22
C SER A 64 -13.53 -4.34 -4.71
N ARG A 65 -12.83 -5.38 -4.23
CA ARG A 65 -11.45 -5.71 -4.60
C ARG A 65 -11.35 -6.89 -5.57
N GLN A 66 -12.49 -7.42 -6.01
CA GLN A 66 -12.58 -8.65 -6.84
C GLN A 66 -11.75 -8.60 -8.13
N HIS A 67 -11.60 -7.41 -8.72
CA HIS A 67 -10.86 -7.20 -9.96
C HIS A 67 -9.50 -6.55 -9.75
N TRP A 68 -9.05 -6.42 -8.49
CA TRP A 68 -7.76 -5.85 -8.20
C TRP A 68 -6.63 -6.75 -8.68
N LYS A 69 -5.55 -6.12 -9.13
CA LYS A 69 -4.32 -6.79 -9.49
C LYS A 69 -3.13 -5.96 -9.04
N VAL A 70 -2.18 -6.58 -8.34
CA VAL A 70 -0.85 -5.99 -8.18
C VAL A 70 -0.19 -5.96 -9.55
N VAL A 71 0.12 -4.75 -10.03
CA VAL A 71 0.86 -4.55 -11.29
C VAL A 71 2.33 -4.25 -11.04
N TYR A 72 2.69 -3.87 -9.81
CA TYR A 72 4.07 -3.65 -9.40
C TYR A 72 4.21 -3.74 -7.87
N ALA A 73 5.30 -4.37 -7.42
CA ALA A 73 5.88 -4.19 -6.10
C ALA A 73 7.41 -4.07 -6.31
N ASP A 74 8.08 -3.15 -5.62
CA ASP A 74 9.52 -2.96 -5.81
C ASP A 74 10.35 -4.12 -5.24
N SER A 75 9.84 -4.75 -4.19
CA SER A 75 10.50 -5.83 -3.46
C SER A 75 9.48 -6.70 -2.71
N GLU A 76 9.76 -7.99 -2.62
CA GLU A 76 8.94 -8.97 -1.90
C GLU A 76 9.84 -10.00 -1.21
N GLU A 77 9.47 -10.39 0.00
CA GLU A 77 10.01 -11.59 0.62
C GLU A 77 9.23 -12.83 0.16
N THR A 78 9.91 -13.71 -0.56
CA THR A 78 9.33 -14.96 -1.10
C THR A 78 10.19 -16.20 -0.84
N ASN A 79 11.33 -16.07 -0.16
CA ASN A 79 12.25 -17.18 0.10
C ASN A 79 12.04 -17.78 1.50
N ASP A 80 12.07 -16.95 2.53
CA ASP A 80 11.91 -17.38 3.93
C ASP A 80 10.43 -17.38 4.38
N ALA A 81 9.58 -16.67 3.64
CA ALA A 81 8.14 -16.55 3.90
C ALA A 81 7.37 -16.28 2.59
N ASN A 82 6.06 -16.44 2.61
CA ASN A 82 5.18 -16.13 1.47
C ASN A 82 4.54 -14.74 1.61
N ASN A 83 5.36 -13.69 1.63
CA ASN A 83 4.91 -12.31 1.86
C ASN A 83 4.68 -11.55 0.55
N VAL A 84 3.99 -12.19 -0.40
CA VAL A 84 3.69 -11.62 -1.71
C VAL A 84 2.77 -10.40 -1.61
N ALA A 85 2.92 -9.47 -2.55
CA ALA A 85 2.21 -8.20 -2.60
C ALA A 85 0.69 -8.36 -2.73
N SER A 86 0.20 -9.47 -3.29
CA SER A 86 -1.25 -9.75 -3.36
C SER A 86 -1.90 -10.00 -2.00
N ASN A 87 -1.12 -10.27 -0.96
CA ASN A 87 -1.64 -10.44 0.40
C ASN A 87 -2.36 -9.18 0.90
N VAL A 88 -2.07 -7.98 0.35
CA VAL A 88 -2.71 -6.73 0.81
C VAL A 88 -4.20 -6.63 0.49
N PHE A 89 -4.79 -7.57 -0.25
CA PHE A 89 -6.23 -7.57 -0.54
C PHE A 89 -6.84 -8.96 -0.55
N ASP A 90 -6.26 -9.90 0.19
CA ASP A 90 -6.72 -11.29 0.24
C ASP A 90 -7.82 -11.55 1.28
N LEU A 91 -8.24 -10.50 2.02
CA LEU A 91 -9.21 -10.55 3.13
C LEU A 91 -8.68 -11.32 4.36
N GLN A 92 -7.37 -11.44 4.54
CA GLN A 92 -6.76 -12.13 5.67
C GLN A 92 -5.82 -11.21 6.45
N GLU A 93 -6.29 -10.66 7.57
CA GLU A 93 -5.48 -9.77 8.44
C GLU A 93 -4.22 -10.45 9.04
N SER A 94 -4.10 -11.78 8.93
CA SER A 94 -2.94 -12.55 9.35
C SER A 94 -1.85 -12.70 8.29
N THR A 95 -2.17 -12.48 7.02
CA THR A 95 -1.18 -12.44 5.93
C THR A 95 -0.76 -11.00 5.71
N PHE A 96 0.38 -10.80 5.05
CA PHE A 96 0.86 -9.47 4.73
C PHE A 96 1.85 -9.53 3.57
N TRP A 97 1.92 -8.43 2.82
CA TRP A 97 3.09 -8.13 1.99
C TRP A 97 4.24 -7.69 2.89
N HIS A 98 5.46 -8.05 2.53
CA HIS A 98 6.68 -7.54 3.15
C HIS A 98 7.77 -7.43 2.07
N THR A 99 8.56 -6.35 2.11
CA THR A 99 9.74 -6.22 1.25
C THR A 99 10.80 -7.28 1.59
N GLY A 100 11.68 -7.60 0.65
CA GLY A 100 12.68 -8.65 0.84
C GLY A 100 13.57 -8.40 2.06
N TYR A 101 13.88 -9.47 2.80
CA TYR A 101 14.85 -9.40 3.91
C TYR A 101 15.83 -10.58 3.90
N SER A 102 15.48 -11.72 3.30
CA SER A 102 16.30 -12.94 3.32
C SER A 102 17.45 -12.91 2.31
N THR A 103 17.21 -12.35 1.12
CA THR A 103 18.18 -12.32 0.01
C THR A 103 18.74 -10.93 -0.21
N ILE A 104 17.86 -9.93 -0.35
CA ILE A 104 18.22 -8.52 -0.51
C ILE A 104 17.24 -7.72 0.36
N ALA A 105 17.77 -6.77 1.12
CA ALA A 105 17.03 -5.79 1.90
C ALA A 105 17.24 -4.39 1.29
N PRO A 106 16.52 -4.03 0.22
CA PRO A 106 16.67 -2.72 -0.40
C PRO A 106 16.21 -1.63 0.58
N PRO A 107 16.84 -0.44 0.61
CA PRO A 107 16.37 0.66 1.44
C PRO A 107 15.11 1.30 0.84
N HIS A 108 14.38 2.05 1.67
CA HIS A 108 13.31 2.95 1.22
C HIS A 108 13.77 3.92 0.11
N PRO A 109 12.84 4.39 -0.74
CA PRO A 109 11.38 4.17 -0.68
C PRO A 109 10.92 2.84 -1.30
N HIS A 110 9.80 2.31 -0.81
CA HIS A 110 9.14 1.10 -1.33
C HIS A 110 7.78 1.42 -1.92
N GLN A 111 7.38 0.74 -2.99
CA GLN A 111 6.14 1.02 -3.70
C GLN A 111 5.36 -0.25 -4.05
N ILE A 112 4.04 -0.17 -3.88
CA ILE A 112 3.08 -1.13 -4.40
C ILE A 112 2.07 -0.42 -5.29
N VAL A 113 1.80 -0.98 -6.47
CA VAL A 113 0.84 -0.45 -7.45
C VAL A 113 -0.24 -1.47 -7.71
N ILE A 114 -1.48 -1.04 -7.54
CA ILE A 114 -2.69 -1.83 -7.74
C ILE A 114 -3.48 -1.24 -8.91
N ASP A 115 -3.81 -2.08 -9.89
CA ASP A 115 -4.85 -1.82 -10.89
C ASP A 115 -6.20 -2.26 -10.28
N LEU A 116 -7.18 -1.36 -10.21
CA LEU A 116 -8.48 -1.62 -9.61
C LEU A 116 -9.38 -2.50 -10.51
N GLY A 117 -9.01 -2.73 -11.76
CA GLY A 117 -9.78 -3.49 -12.76
C GLY A 117 -10.87 -2.68 -13.47
N GLU A 118 -11.27 -1.55 -12.90
CA GLU A 118 -12.27 -0.61 -13.43
C GLU A 118 -12.06 0.80 -12.86
N ASP A 119 -12.60 1.81 -13.53
CA ASP A 119 -12.59 3.19 -13.02
C ASP A 119 -13.52 3.29 -11.80
N LYS A 120 -12.98 3.66 -10.64
CA LYS A 120 -13.74 3.83 -9.39
C LYS A 120 -13.62 5.25 -8.84
N ALA A 121 -14.72 5.78 -8.30
CA ALA A 121 -14.73 7.03 -7.56
C ALA A 121 -14.30 6.76 -6.11
N ILE A 122 -13.10 7.21 -5.73
CA ILE A 122 -12.47 6.93 -4.43
C ILE A 122 -12.34 8.22 -3.61
N GLY A 123 -12.80 8.19 -2.37
CA GLY A 123 -12.72 9.28 -1.39
C GLY A 123 -11.72 9.06 -0.26
N GLY A 124 -11.16 7.84 -0.14
CA GLY A 124 -10.19 7.50 0.90
C GLY A 124 -9.62 6.10 0.75
N PHE A 125 -8.80 5.70 1.71
CA PHE A 125 -8.26 4.36 1.83
C PHE A 125 -8.07 3.96 3.29
N SER A 126 -7.97 2.66 3.53
CA SER A 126 -7.63 2.08 4.82
C SER A 126 -6.33 1.29 4.71
N TYR A 127 -5.50 1.39 5.74
CA TYR A 127 -4.25 0.65 5.91
C TYR A 127 -4.32 -0.19 7.17
N LEU A 128 -3.98 -1.48 7.04
CA LEU A 128 -3.73 -2.36 8.17
C LEU A 128 -2.25 -2.77 8.15
N PRO A 129 -1.44 -2.42 9.17
CA PRO A 129 -0.09 -2.96 9.31
C PRO A 129 -0.13 -4.46 9.64
N ARG A 130 1.02 -5.14 9.52
CA ARG A 130 1.15 -6.52 10.01
C ARG A 130 0.64 -6.65 11.48
N PRO A 131 0.07 -7.81 11.86
CA PRO A 131 -0.66 -7.93 13.14
C PRO A 131 0.26 -8.02 14.35
N GLU A 132 1.52 -8.39 14.18
CA GLU A 132 2.46 -8.59 15.28
C GLU A 132 3.00 -7.26 15.81
N PRO A 133 3.04 -7.04 17.14
CA PRO A 133 3.58 -5.83 17.72
C PRO A 133 5.12 -5.79 17.64
N GLY A 134 5.68 -4.61 17.39
CA GLY A 134 7.13 -4.37 17.45
C GLY A 134 7.96 -5.08 16.38
N LYS A 135 7.32 -5.56 15.30
CA LYS A 135 8.02 -6.14 14.15
C LYS A 135 8.46 -5.07 13.14
N PRO A 136 9.46 -5.36 12.28
CA PRO A 136 9.88 -4.46 11.21
C PRO A 136 8.80 -4.28 10.13
N GLY A 137 8.95 -3.24 9.31
CA GLY A 137 8.04 -2.93 8.20
C GLY A 137 6.81 -2.10 8.59
N MET A 138 6.77 -1.50 9.78
CA MET A 138 5.65 -0.66 10.24
C MET A 138 5.76 0.73 9.61
N ILE A 139 5.11 0.93 8.46
CA ILE A 139 5.18 2.15 7.66
C ILE A 139 4.78 3.37 8.52
N LYS A 140 5.57 4.45 8.43
CA LYS A 140 5.24 5.75 9.03
C LYS A 140 4.87 6.75 7.94
N ASP A 141 5.84 7.36 7.28
CA ASP A 141 5.58 8.39 6.28
C ASP A 141 5.31 7.76 4.91
N TYR A 142 4.30 8.26 4.19
CA TYR A 142 3.93 7.75 2.89
C TYR A 142 3.47 8.84 1.93
N LYS A 143 3.55 8.52 0.63
CA LYS A 143 2.85 9.25 -0.43
C LYS A 143 1.90 8.31 -1.15
N LEU A 144 0.80 8.88 -1.61
CA LEU A 144 -0.18 8.20 -2.43
C LEU A 144 -0.24 8.86 -3.80
N TYR A 145 -0.18 8.05 -4.84
CA TYR A 145 -0.38 8.45 -6.22
C TYR A 145 -1.58 7.71 -6.80
N VAL A 146 -2.38 8.39 -7.60
CA VAL A 146 -3.54 7.79 -8.28
C VAL A 146 -3.62 8.24 -9.73
N LYS A 147 -4.02 7.35 -10.63
CA LYS A 147 -4.11 7.65 -12.07
C LYS A 147 -5.27 6.91 -12.72
N LYS A 148 -5.69 7.40 -13.89
CA LYS A 148 -6.57 6.66 -14.82
C LYS A 148 -5.79 5.79 -15.82
N SER A 149 -4.55 6.18 -16.12
CA SER A 149 -3.64 5.45 -17.00
C SER A 149 -2.53 4.75 -16.21
N PRO A 150 -1.91 3.70 -16.76
CA PRO A 150 -0.82 3.00 -16.09
C PRO A 150 0.31 3.94 -15.64
N PHE A 151 0.97 3.59 -14.54
CA PHE A 151 2.25 4.18 -14.17
C PHE A 151 3.35 3.69 -15.12
N LYS A 152 4.39 4.51 -15.28
CA LYS A 152 5.60 4.10 -16.00
C LYS A 152 6.45 3.25 -15.08
N LEU A 153 6.63 1.98 -15.41
CA LEU A 153 7.43 1.04 -14.61
C LEU A 153 8.92 1.17 -14.90
#